data_AF-A0A2V8ALU6-F1
#
_entry.id   AF-A0A2V8ALU6-F1
#
_cell.length_a   1.000
_cell.length_b   1.000
_cell.length_c   1.000
_cell.angle_alpha   90.00
_cell.angle_beta   90.00
_cell.angle_gamma   90.00
#
_symmetry.space_group_name_H-M   'P 1'
#
loop_
_entity.id
_entity.type
_entity.pdbx_description
1 polymer ?
#
loop_
_entity_poly.entity_id
_entity_poly.type
_entity_poly.pdbx_seq_one_letter_code
_entity_poly.pdbx_strand_id
1 'polypeptide(L)'
;MFHDDRTTAILAAALLTVTTLDFVLYLHTVRHELDLMHEAFVDDKKKEAEGPVLIVAVWLALAFGCLIAEVTDILIYCGLLTLLQVANVIGVRNVNANFLDMYKRRIFRGAGGQLEAQILYKYYIERRAFLRCSLLIVASALGFVLAVVGLRTGSVVLTRAAYLTVLIGVPIGEWVIIRWRRERDDARRKLFT
;
A
#
# COMPACT_ATOMS: atom_id res chain seq x y z
N MET A 1 -32.87 -22.32 4.45
CA MET A 1 -31.53 -22.19 5.06
C MET A 1 -30.39 -22.23 4.03
N PHE A 2 -30.61 -21.83 2.77
CA PHE A 2 -29.59 -21.85 1.68
C PHE A 2 -29.27 -20.46 1.09
N HIS A 3 -29.88 -19.39 1.63
CA HIS A 3 -29.61 -18.02 1.18
C HIS A 3 -28.42 -17.37 1.90
N ASP A 4 -27.93 -17.92 3.02
CA ASP A 4 -26.90 -17.28 3.83
C ASP A 4 -25.47 -17.40 3.28
N ASP A 5 -25.18 -18.47 2.52
CA ASP A 5 -23.85 -18.72 1.95
C ASP A 5 -23.54 -17.89 0.70
N ARG A 6 -24.54 -17.65 -0.16
CA ARG A 6 -24.30 -17.00 -1.46
C ARG A 6 -23.79 -15.58 -1.30
N THR A 7 -24.38 -14.80 -0.40
CA THR A 7 -23.96 -13.42 -0.16
C THR A 7 -22.55 -13.34 0.40
N THR A 8 -22.20 -14.23 1.33
CA THR A 8 -20.85 -14.29 1.90
C THR A 8 -19.83 -14.73 0.86
N ALA A 9 -20.17 -15.70 0.00
CA ALA A 9 -19.34 -16.11 -1.12
C ALA A 9 -19.12 -14.98 -2.14
N ILE A 10 -20.16 -14.19 -2.45
CA ILE A 10 -20.04 -13.00 -3.31
C ILE A 10 -19.09 -11.97 -2.69
N LEU A 11 -19.21 -11.72 -1.38
CA LEU A 11 -18.33 -10.79 -0.67
C LEU A 11 -16.88 -11.28 -0.63
N ALA A 12 -16.65 -12.57 -0.41
CA ALA A 12 -15.32 -13.17 -0.45
C ALA A 12 -14.71 -13.09 -1.87
N ALA A 13 -15.50 -13.35 -2.92
CA ALA A 13 -15.07 -13.21 -4.31
C ALA A 13 -14.77 -11.75 -4.69
N ALA A 14 -15.57 -10.81 -4.20
CA ALA A 14 -15.32 -9.39 -4.38
C ALA A 14 -14.04 -8.95 -3.65
N LEU A 15 -13.84 -9.41 -2.42
CA LEU A 15 -12.63 -9.15 -1.66
C LEU A 15 -11.40 -9.72 -2.39
N LEU A 16 -11.45 -10.97 -2.84
CA LEU A 16 -10.41 -11.60 -3.66
C LEU A 16 -10.05 -10.74 -4.88
N THR A 17 -11.06 -10.25 -5.60
CA THR A 17 -10.86 -9.41 -6.77
C THR A 17 -10.14 -8.11 -6.40
N VAL A 18 -10.60 -7.45 -5.34
CA VAL A 18 -9.99 -6.19 -4.85
C VAL A 18 -8.56 -6.41 -4.35
N THR A 19 -8.29 -7.48 -3.60
CA THR A 19 -6.95 -7.83 -3.11
C THR A 19 -5.99 -8.13 -4.25
N THR A 20 -6.46 -8.84 -5.28
CA THR A 20 -5.66 -9.16 -6.47
C THR A 20 -5.34 -7.89 -7.27
N LEU A 21 -6.33 -6.99 -7.43
CA LEU A 21 -6.10 -5.70 -8.08
C LEU A 21 -5.14 -4.82 -7.28
N ASP A 22 -5.29 -4.76 -5.95
CA ASP A 22 -4.38 -4.02 -5.06
C ASP A 22 -2.95 -4.58 -5.17
N PHE A 23 -2.77 -5.91 -5.22
CA PHE A 23 -1.46 -6.54 -5.44
C PHE A 23 -0.81 -6.09 -6.75
N VAL A 24 -1.55 -6.15 -7.87
CA VAL A 24 -1.05 -5.74 -9.19
C VAL A 24 -0.69 -4.25 -9.21
N LEU A 25 -1.56 -3.40 -8.65
CA LEU A 25 -1.30 -1.96 -8.54
C LEU A 25 -0.10 -1.67 -7.65
N TYR A 26 0.06 -2.40 -6.54
CA TYR A 26 1.18 -2.26 -5.63
C TYR A 26 2.50 -2.68 -6.29
N LEU A 27 2.52 -3.78 -7.05
CA LEU A 27 3.72 -4.19 -7.82
C LEU A 27 4.11 -3.14 -8.85
N HIS A 28 3.14 -2.68 -9.64
CA HIS A 28 3.38 -1.66 -10.67
C HIS A 28 3.89 -0.35 -10.04
N THR A 29 3.28 0.04 -8.91
CA THR A 29 3.70 1.17 -8.09
C THR A 29 5.16 1.05 -7.65
N VAL A 30 5.52 -0.05 -6.99
CA VAL A 30 6.84 -0.19 -6.37
C VAL A 30 7.90 -0.10 -7.45
N ARG A 31 7.67 -0.73 -8.60
CA ARG A 31 8.55 -0.61 -9.76
C ARG A 31 8.71 0.83 -10.23
N HIS A 32 7.60 1.55 -10.44
CA HIS A 32 7.65 2.94 -10.87
C HIS A 32 8.35 3.87 -9.87
N GLU A 33 8.12 3.67 -8.57
CA GLU A 33 8.79 4.43 -7.51
C GLU A 33 10.30 4.12 -7.46
N LEU A 34 10.70 2.86 -7.63
CA LEU A 34 12.11 2.48 -7.72
C LEU A 34 12.79 3.11 -8.95
N ASP A 35 12.11 3.12 -10.10
CA ASP A 35 12.61 3.76 -11.33
C ASP A 35 12.82 5.27 -11.12
N LEU A 36 11.86 5.96 -10.47
CA LEU A 36 11.98 7.38 -10.13
C LEU A 36 13.14 7.67 -9.17
N MET A 37 13.31 6.84 -8.14
CA MET A 37 14.44 6.96 -7.22
C MET A 37 15.77 6.75 -7.94
N HIS A 38 15.78 5.85 -8.93
CA HIS A 38 16.96 5.56 -9.72
C HIS A 38 17.35 6.76 -10.61
N GLU A 39 16.40 7.27 -11.39
CA GLU A 39 16.58 8.47 -12.25
C GLU A 39 17.05 9.68 -11.45
N ALA A 40 16.47 9.90 -10.27
CA ALA A 40 16.71 11.11 -9.51
C ALA A 40 17.94 11.06 -8.59
N PHE A 41 18.51 9.90 -8.24
CA PHE A 41 19.55 9.86 -7.19
C PHE A 41 20.71 8.89 -7.41
N VAL A 42 20.70 8.05 -8.44
CA VAL A 42 21.77 7.05 -8.65
C VAL A 42 22.64 7.44 -9.83
N ASP A 43 23.79 8.06 -9.55
CA ASP A 43 24.78 8.40 -10.58
C ASP A 43 25.64 7.21 -11.02
N ASP A 44 25.72 6.07 -10.30
CA ASP A 44 26.60 4.96 -10.77
C ASP A 44 26.45 3.58 -10.08
N LYS A 45 25.38 3.31 -9.32
CA LYS A 45 25.21 2.01 -8.60
C LYS A 45 23.98 1.24 -9.04
N LYS A 46 23.93 0.86 -10.31
CA LYS A 46 22.85 0.03 -10.89
C LYS A 46 22.77 -1.39 -10.31
N LYS A 47 23.90 -2.01 -9.96
CA LYS A 47 23.96 -3.46 -9.66
C LYS A 47 23.79 -3.85 -8.18
N GLU A 48 24.01 -2.93 -7.23
CA GLU A 48 23.95 -3.28 -5.79
C GLU A 48 22.52 -3.28 -5.22
N ALA A 49 21.54 -2.68 -5.92
CA ALA A 49 20.17 -2.54 -5.43
C ALA A 49 19.21 -3.67 -5.86
N GLU A 50 19.59 -4.54 -6.81
CA GLU A 50 18.69 -5.58 -7.35
C GLU A 50 18.33 -6.67 -6.33
N GLY A 51 19.29 -7.09 -5.48
CA GLY A 51 19.08 -8.13 -4.47
C GLY A 51 18.02 -7.76 -3.41
N PRO A 52 18.13 -6.60 -2.75
CA PRO A 52 17.12 -6.14 -1.79
C PRO A 52 15.73 -5.95 -2.40
N VAL A 53 15.63 -5.48 -3.65
CA VAL A 53 14.36 -5.31 -4.36
C VAL A 53 13.67 -6.65 -4.61
N LEU A 54 14.43 -7.67 -5.04
CA LEU A 54 13.90 -9.01 -5.25
C LEU A 54 13.36 -9.62 -3.94
N ILE A 55 14.10 -9.48 -2.84
CA ILE A 55 13.70 -9.98 -1.52
C ILE A 55 12.37 -9.32 -1.09
N VAL A 56 12.25 -8.00 -1.22
CA VAL A 56 11.02 -7.27 -0.89
C VAL A 56 9.86 -7.71 -1.77
N ALA A 57 10.08 -7.91 -3.07
CA ALA A 57 9.05 -8.39 -3.99
C ALA A 57 8.54 -9.79 -3.63
N VAL A 58 9.43 -10.71 -3.22
CA VAL A 58 9.06 -12.06 -2.77
C VAL A 58 8.24 -11.98 -1.47
N TRP A 59 8.66 -11.18 -0.49
CA TRP A 59 7.90 -11.00 0.75
C TRP A 59 6.51 -10.40 0.51
N LEU A 60 6.40 -9.44 -0.40
CA LEU A 60 5.12 -8.88 -0.82
C LEU A 60 4.23 -9.93 -1.49
N ALA A 61 4.78 -10.72 -2.42
CA ALA A 61 4.03 -11.79 -3.07
C ALA A 61 3.54 -12.84 -2.07
N LEU A 62 4.35 -13.21 -1.08
CA LEU A 62 3.95 -14.10 0.00
C LEU A 62 2.84 -13.49 0.86
N ALA A 63 2.98 -12.22 1.26
CA ALA A 63 1.97 -11.55 2.08
C ALA A 63 0.61 -11.43 1.38
N PHE A 64 0.60 -11.04 0.10
CA PHE A 64 -0.62 -11.01 -0.71
C PHE A 64 -1.16 -12.40 -1.00
N GLY A 65 -0.29 -13.40 -1.20
CA GLY A 65 -0.69 -14.80 -1.33
C GLY A 65 -1.42 -15.32 -0.09
N CYS A 66 -0.92 -15.00 1.11
CA CYS A 66 -1.59 -15.32 2.36
C CYS A 66 -2.94 -14.59 2.48
N LEU A 67 -3.03 -13.31 2.12
CA LEU A 67 -4.31 -12.58 2.11
C LEU A 67 -5.31 -13.22 1.15
N ILE A 68 -4.88 -13.62 -0.04
CA ILE A 68 -5.70 -14.28 -1.06
C ILE A 68 -6.19 -15.65 -0.57
N ALA A 69 -5.34 -16.43 0.09
CA ALA A 69 -5.70 -17.74 0.62
C ALA A 69 -6.78 -17.63 1.72
N GLU A 70 -6.72 -16.55 2.52
CA GLU A 70 -7.59 -16.36 3.68
C GLU A 70 -8.80 -15.46 3.41
N VAL A 71 -9.14 -15.16 2.14
CA VAL A 71 -10.29 -14.30 1.79
C VAL A 71 -11.63 -14.83 2.29
N THR A 72 -11.74 -16.13 2.58
CA THR A 72 -12.94 -16.76 3.14
C THR A 72 -13.05 -16.63 4.66
N ASP A 73 -11.91 -16.44 5.33
CA ASP A 73 -11.86 -16.16 6.78
C ASP A 73 -11.55 -14.68 7.01
N ILE A 74 -12.61 -13.88 7.12
CA ILE A 74 -12.49 -12.44 7.28
C ILE A 74 -11.72 -12.04 8.54
N LEU A 75 -11.70 -12.88 9.58
CA LEU A 75 -10.99 -12.59 10.83
C LEU A 75 -9.48 -12.71 10.60
N ILE A 76 -9.04 -13.81 10.00
CA ILE A 76 -7.62 -14.01 9.65
C ILE A 76 -7.19 -12.98 8.61
N TYR A 77 -8.02 -12.74 7.59
CA TYR A 77 -7.77 -11.73 6.57
C TYR A 77 -7.53 -10.33 7.18
N CYS A 78 -8.41 -9.88 8.09
CA CYS A 78 -8.26 -8.57 8.74
C CYS A 78 -6.98 -8.49 9.59
N GLY A 79 -6.62 -9.58 10.27
CA GLY A 79 -5.36 -9.68 11.02
C GLY A 79 -4.14 -9.53 10.12
N LEU A 80 -4.08 -10.33 9.04
CA LEU A 80 -3.00 -10.27 8.04
C LEU A 80 -2.92 -8.90 7.38
N LEU A 81 -4.06 -8.30 7.01
CA LEU A 81 -4.08 -6.99 6.38
C LEU A 81 -3.52 -5.92 7.33
N THR A 82 -3.89 -5.97 8.60
CA THR A 82 -3.37 -5.05 9.63
C THR A 82 -1.85 -5.20 9.76
N LEU A 83 -1.33 -6.43 9.85
CA LEU A 83 0.11 -6.68 9.91
C LEU A 83 0.84 -6.16 8.66
N LEU A 84 0.27 -6.37 7.47
CA LEU A 84 0.81 -5.84 6.23
C LEU A 84 0.88 -4.30 6.24
N GLN A 85 -0.15 -3.63 6.75
CA GLN A 85 -0.11 -2.16 6.84
C GLN A 85 0.88 -1.64 7.88
N VAL A 86 1.06 -2.34 9.01
CA VAL A 86 2.11 -2.01 9.98
C VAL A 86 3.49 -2.15 9.34
N ALA A 87 3.73 -3.23 8.59
CA ALA A 87 4.96 -3.42 7.84
C ALA A 87 5.17 -2.32 6.79
N ASN A 88 4.11 -1.90 6.08
CA ASN A 88 4.16 -0.78 5.14
C ASN A 88 4.54 0.54 5.82
N VAL A 89 3.99 0.85 7.01
CA VAL A 89 4.34 2.07 7.76
C VAL A 89 5.84 2.07 8.12
N ILE A 90 6.37 0.93 8.56
CA ILE A 90 7.80 0.77 8.87
C ILE A 90 8.63 0.93 7.58
N GLY A 91 8.22 0.31 6.49
CA GLY A 91 8.86 0.42 5.17
C GLY A 91 8.92 1.86 4.68
N VAL A 92 7.81 2.59 4.72
CA VAL A 92 7.72 4.01 4.36
C VAL A 92 8.66 4.86 5.22
N ARG A 93 8.72 4.61 6.53
CA ARG A 93 9.64 5.33 7.43
C ARG A 93 11.10 5.12 7.04
N ASN A 94 11.49 3.89 6.70
CA ASN A 94 12.85 3.57 6.27
C ASN A 94 13.19 4.21 4.92
N VAL A 95 12.26 4.15 3.96
CA VAL A 95 12.41 4.80 2.65
C VAL A 95 12.58 6.31 2.82
N ASN A 96 11.74 6.96 3.64
CA ASN A 96 11.82 8.40 3.89
C ASN A 96 13.14 8.81 4.56
N ALA A 97 13.66 8.00 5.48
CA ALA A 97 14.95 8.26 6.12
C ALA A 97 16.10 8.20 5.10
N ASN A 98 16.11 7.18 4.23
CA ASN A 98 17.09 7.06 3.16
C ASN A 98 16.98 8.22 2.16
N PHE A 99 15.75 8.60 1.79
CA PHE A 99 15.50 9.69 0.86
C PHE A 99 15.98 11.04 1.39
N LEU A 100 15.76 11.30 2.68
CA LEU A 100 16.24 12.50 3.35
C LEU A 100 17.77 12.58 3.34
N ASP A 101 18.45 11.45 3.55
CA ASP A 101 19.92 11.39 3.47
C ASP A 101 20.43 11.65 2.04
N MET A 102 19.81 11.02 1.04
CA MET A 102 20.17 11.23 -0.37
C MET A 102 19.93 12.67 -0.82
N TYR A 103 18.80 13.26 -0.45
CA TYR A 103 18.47 14.66 -0.76
C TYR A 103 19.48 15.63 -0.16
N LYS A 104 19.84 15.45 1.13
CA LYS A 104 20.89 16.25 1.77
C LYS A 104 22.20 16.15 1.00
N ARG A 105 22.65 14.94 0.68
CA ARG A 105 23.90 14.73 -0.09
C ARG A 105 23.88 15.44 -1.44
N ARG A 106 22.74 15.44 -2.15
CA ARG A 106 22.61 16.10 -3.46
C ARG A 106 22.67 17.63 -3.36
N ILE A 107 21.99 18.22 -2.36
CA ILE A 107 22.10 19.67 -2.09
C ILE A 107 23.54 20.04 -1.75
N PHE A 108 24.18 19.31 -0.83
CA PHE A 108 25.54 19.62 -0.38
C PHE A 108 26.58 19.49 -1.50
N ARG A 109 26.33 18.66 -2.52
CA ARG A 109 27.22 18.49 -3.67
C ARG A 109 27.00 19.48 -4.82
N GLY A 110 25.99 20.36 -4.73
CA GLY A 110 25.71 21.36 -5.78
C GLY A 110 25.33 20.76 -7.14
N ALA A 111 24.83 19.52 -7.17
CA ALA A 111 24.43 18.87 -8.41
C ALA A 111 23.18 19.53 -9.02
N GLY A 112 23.09 19.57 -10.36
CA GLY A 112 21.92 20.05 -11.10
C GLY A 112 20.64 19.26 -10.78
N GLY A 113 19.47 19.83 -11.10
CA GLY A 113 18.16 19.19 -10.84
C GLY A 113 17.59 19.42 -9.44
N GLN A 114 18.00 20.47 -8.73
CA GLN A 114 17.50 20.81 -7.38
C GLN A 114 15.97 20.91 -7.30
N LEU A 115 15.31 21.46 -8.32
CA LEU A 115 13.86 21.63 -8.31
C LEU A 115 13.13 20.27 -8.38
N GLU A 116 13.60 19.35 -9.22
CA GLU A 116 13.05 18.00 -9.33
C GLU A 116 13.27 17.20 -8.04
N ALA A 117 14.47 17.29 -7.46
CA ALA A 117 14.77 16.70 -6.17
C ALA A 117 13.89 17.26 -5.05
N GLN A 118 13.54 18.56 -5.10
CA GLN A 118 12.67 19.21 -4.12
C GLN A 118 11.20 18.77 -4.27
N ILE A 119 10.70 18.57 -5.49
CA ILE A 119 9.36 18.00 -5.74
C ILE A 119 9.28 16.58 -5.18
N LEU A 120 10.28 15.73 -5.47
CA LEU A 120 10.32 14.37 -4.93
C LEU A 120 10.50 14.37 -3.41
N TYR A 121 11.31 15.27 -2.86
CA TYR A 121 11.45 15.41 -1.40
C TYR A 121 10.13 15.76 -0.74
N LYS A 122 9.40 16.74 -1.29
CA LYS A 122 8.06 17.10 -0.80
C LYS A 122 7.09 15.92 -0.91
N TYR A 123 7.18 15.14 -1.97
CA TYR A 123 6.45 13.89 -2.12
C TYR A 123 6.77 12.90 -0.99
N TYR A 124 8.01 12.46 -0.80
CA TYR A 124 8.28 11.45 0.24
C TYR A 124 8.04 11.96 1.68
N ILE A 125 8.15 13.26 1.94
CA ILE A 125 7.86 13.84 3.27
C ILE A 125 6.38 14.07 3.53
N GLU A 126 5.57 14.41 2.52
CA GLU A 126 4.12 14.48 2.68
C GLU A 126 3.62 13.09 3.07
N ARG A 127 3.16 12.96 4.32
CA ARG A 127 2.81 11.69 5.00
C ARG A 127 1.55 11.00 4.42
N ARG A 128 1.32 11.06 3.11
CA ARG A 128 0.11 10.51 2.47
C ARG A 128 0.15 8.99 2.34
N ALA A 129 1.35 8.40 2.22
CA ALA A 129 1.51 6.95 2.38
C ALA A 129 1.13 6.48 3.80
N PHE A 130 1.47 7.28 4.82
CA PHE A 130 1.00 7.04 6.20
C PHE A 130 -0.51 7.21 6.32
N LEU A 131 -1.11 8.19 5.64
CA LEU A 131 -2.57 8.35 5.59
C LEU A 131 -3.26 7.11 4.99
N ARG A 132 -2.81 6.58 3.84
CA ARG A 132 -3.33 5.32 3.27
C ARG A 132 -3.22 4.17 4.27
N CYS A 133 -2.03 3.96 4.84
CA CYS A 133 -1.82 2.87 5.79
C CYS A 133 -2.73 3.03 7.03
N SER A 134 -2.91 4.25 7.52
CA SER A 134 -3.75 4.53 8.68
C SER A 134 -5.22 4.24 8.40
N LEU A 135 -5.73 4.66 7.23
CA LEU A 135 -7.10 4.35 6.80
C LEU A 135 -7.32 2.84 6.70
N LEU A 136 -6.36 2.11 6.12
CA LEU A 136 -6.45 0.66 5.99
C LEU A 136 -6.35 -0.07 7.34
N ILE A 137 -5.51 0.40 8.26
CA ILE A 137 -5.43 -0.13 9.64
C ILE A 137 -6.76 0.10 10.37
N VAL A 138 -7.37 1.28 10.24
CA VAL A 138 -8.65 1.57 10.87
C VAL A 138 -9.75 0.69 10.27
N ALA A 139 -9.81 0.57 8.94
CA ALA A 139 -10.78 -0.28 8.26
C ALA A 139 -10.61 -1.76 8.63
N SER A 140 -9.38 -2.28 8.67
CA SER A 140 -9.10 -3.66 9.04
C SER A 140 -9.36 -3.93 10.53
N ALA A 141 -9.07 -2.97 11.42
CA ALA A 141 -9.39 -3.08 12.85
C ALA A 141 -10.90 -3.08 13.09
N LEU A 142 -11.65 -2.20 12.43
CA LEU A 142 -13.11 -2.19 12.49
C LEU A 142 -13.69 -3.50 11.94
N GLY A 143 -13.20 -3.96 10.78
CA GLY A 143 -13.57 -5.25 10.20
C GLY A 143 -13.29 -6.41 11.15
N PHE A 144 -12.12 -6.40 11.79
CA PHE A 144 -11.73 -7.41 12.78
C PHE A 144 -12.69 -7.45 13.97
N VAL A 145 -13.02 -6.29 14.56
CA VAL A 145 -13.97 -6.21 15.68
C VAL A 145 -15.34 -6.74 15.25
N LEU A 146 -15.84 -6.33 14.09
CA LEU A 146 -17.11 -6.81 13.55
C LEU A 146 -17.11 -8.33 13.31
N ALA A 147 -16.01 -8.88 12.79
CA ALA A 147 -15.84 -10.31 12.58
C ALA A 147 -15.84 -11.09 13.91
N VAL A 148 -15.12 -10.60 14.93
CA VAL A 148 -15.08 -11.22 16.27
C VAL A 148 -16.46 -11.21 16.90
N VAL A 149 -17.17 -10.07 16.89
CA VAL A 149 -18.51 -9.98 17.47
C VAL A 149 -19.50 -10.84 16.69
N GLY A 150 -19.43 -10.83 15.36
CA GLY A 150 -20.25 -11.68 14.49
C GLY A 150 -20.07 -13.17 14.79
N LEU A 151 -18.83 -13.62 14.93
CA LEU A 151 -18.49 -15.01 15.25
C LEU A 151 -18.96 -15.41 16.66
N ARG A 152 -18.82 -14.51 17.64
CA ARG A 152 -19.27 -14.75 19.02
C ARG A 152 -20.80 -14.77 19.16
N THR A 153 -21.51 -13.99 18.36
CA THR A 153 -22.98 -13.87 18.41
C THR A 153 -23.70 -14.76 17.40
N GLY A 154 -22.98 -15.39 16.48
CA GLY A 154 -23.57 -16.11 15.34
C GLY A 154 -24.23 -15.17 14.31
N SER A 155 -23.96 -13.87 14.37
CA SER A 155 -24.60 -12.87 13.52
C SER A 155 -23.93 -12.77 12.15
N VAL A 156 -24.58 -13.34 11.14
CA VAL A 156 -24.14 -13.28 9.73
C VAL A 156 -24.10 -11.83 9.23
N VAL A 157 -24.97 -10.96 9.74
CA VAL A 157 -25.00 -9.52 9.35
C VAL A 157 -23.70 -8.83 9.75
N LEU A 158 -23.18 -9.10 10.95
CA LEU A 158 -21.93 -8.50 11.42
C LEU A 158 -20.72 -9.05 10.65
N THR A 159 -20.72 -10.35 10.33
CA THR A 159 -19.69 -10.94 9.46
C THR A 159 -19.68 -10.30 8.07
N ARG A 160 -20.86 -10.08 7.46
CA ARG A 160 -20.97 -9.38 6.17
C ARG A 160 -20.54 -7.91 6.26
N ALA A 161 -20.86 -7.24 7.37
CA ALA A 161 -20.40 -5.88 7.63
C ALA A 161 -18.87 -5.82 7.69
N ALA A 162 -18.21 -6.80 8.32
CA ALA A 162 -16.75 -6.90 8.36
C ALA A 162 -16.15 -6.95 6.95
N TYR A 163 -16.69 -7.81 6.08
CA TYR A 163 -16.29 -7.86 4.67
C TYR A 163 -16.44 -6.51 3.98
N LEU A 164 -17.61 -5.88 4.10
CA LEU A 164 -17.90 -4.58 3.47
C LEU A 164 -16.96 -3.48 3.95
N THR A 165 -16.63 -3.43 5.24
CA THR A 165 -15.70 -2.43 5.80
C THR A 165 -14.35 -2.49 5.10
N VAL A 166 -13.82 -3.70 4.89
CA VAL A 166 -12.52 -3.88 4.23
C VAL A 166 -12.63 -3.65 2.72
N LEU A 167 -13.68 -4.17 2.08
CA LEU A 167 -13.98 -3.99 0.66
C LEU A 167 -14.07 -2.52 0.25
N ILE A 168 -14.57 -1.66 1.12
CA ILE A 168 -14.65 -0.21 0.90
C ILE A 168 -13.33 0.47 1.30
N GLY A 169 -12.71 0.02 2.39
CA GLY A 169 -11.46 0.58 2.90
C GLY A 169 -10.31 0.49 1.90
N VAL A 170 -10.13 -0.67 1.24
CA VAL A 170 -9.04 -0.89 0.28
C VAL A 170 -9.08 0.09 -0.90
N PRO A 171 -10.19 0.22 -1.66
CA PRO A 171 -10.30 1.19 -2.75
C PRO A 171 -10.15 2.64 -2.31
N ILE A 172 -10.68 3.03 -1.14
CA ILE A 172 -10.53 4.40 -0.62
C ILE A 172 -9.05 4.69 -0.33
N GLY A 173 -8.36 3.76 0.33
CA GLY A 173 -6.93 3.89 0.61
C GLY A 173 -6.11 4.02 -0.67
N GLU A 174 -6.45 3.26 -1.70
CA GLU A 174 -5.75 3.32 -2.99
C GLU A 174 -6.05 4.61 -3.77
N TRP A 175 -7.29 5.09 -3.74
CA TRP A 175 -7.66 6.37 -4.33
C TRP A 175 -6.84 7.55 -3.76
N VAL A 176 -6.60 7.56 -2.45
CA VAL A 176 -5.77 8.59 -1.78
C VAL A 176 -4.36 8.64 -2.38
N ILE A 177 -3.76 7.47 -2.62
CA ILE A 177 -2.42 7.38 -3.20
C ILE A 177 -2.43 7.74 -4.69
N ILE A 178 -3.38 7.24 -5.48
CA ILE A 178 -3.46 7.50 -6.92
C ILE A 178 -3.60 9.00 -7.18
N ARG A 179 -4.52 9.66 -6.48
CA ARG A 179 -4.72 11.11 -6.60
C ARG A 179 -3.43 11.86 -6.34
N TRP A 180 -2.70 11.46 -5.30
CA TRP A 180 -1.49 12.13 -4.90
C TRP A 180 -0.33 11.93 -5.88
N ARG A 181 -0.19 10.74 -6.47
CA ARG A 181 0.81 10.51 -7.52
C ARG A 181 0.53 11.36 -8.75
N ARG A 182 -0.73 11.50 -9.14
CA ARG A 182 -1.11 12.40 -10.24
C ARG A 182 -0.70 13.85 -9.95
N GLU A 183 -0.95 14.34 -8.73
CA GLU A 183 -0.51 15.68 -8.30
C GLU A 183 1.03 15.85 -8.41
N ARG A 184 1.81 14.83 -8.05
CA ARG A 184 3.29 14.83 -8.20
C ARG A 184 3.70 14.84 -9.68
N ASP A 185 3.14 13.93 -10.48
CA ASP A 185 3.54 13.76 -11.88
C ASP A 185 3.18 14.99 -12.71
N ASP A 186 2.08 15.67 -12.38
CA ASP A 186 1.70 16.94 -12.99
C ASP A 186 2.63 18.08 -12.57
N ALA A 187 3.07 18.11 -11.31
CA ALA A 187 4.08 19.07 -10.86
C ALA A 187 5.44 18.86 -11.55
N ARG A 188 5.85 17.58 -11.75
CA ARG A 188 7.08 17.23 -12.47
C ARG A 188 6.99 17.59 -13.94
N ARG A 189 5.86 17.31 -14.62
CA ARG A 189 5.67 17.66 -16.04
C ARG A 189 5.81 19.16 -16.32
N LYS A 190 5.28 20.01 -15.43
CA LYS A 190 5.41 21.48 -15.54
C LYS A 190 6.85 21.99 -15.47
N LEU A 191 7.83 21.18 -15.06
CA LEU A 191 9.24 21.57 -15.07
C LEU A 191 9.91 21.38 -16.43
N PHE A 192 9.36 20.52 -17.28
CA PHE A 192 9.94 20.11 -18.56
C PHE A 192 9.19 20.70 -19.77
N THR A 193 8.16 21.52 -19.52
CA THR A 193 7.37 22.28 -20.51
C THR A 193 7.51 23.77 -20.23
#